data_AF-A0A0P9DEC9-F1
#
_entry.id   AF-A0A0P9DEC9-F1
#
_cell.length_a   1.000
_cell.length_b   1.000
_cell.length_c   1.000
_cell.angle_alpha   90.00
_cell.angle_beta   90.00
_cell.angle_gamma   90.00
#
_symmetry.space_group_name_H-M   'P 1'
#
loop_
_entity.id
_entity.type
_entity.pdbx_description
1 polymer ?
#
loop_
_entity_poly.entity_id
_entity_poly.type
_entity_poly.pdbx_seq_one_letter_code
_entity_poly.pdbx_strand_id
1 'polypeptide(L)'
;AIRDPHAMDQFKPGEVLVTEITNPDWEPIMKQAVAIVTERGGRTSHAAIVARELGIPAVVGAAGAMRAIATGQRITISCAEGEIGRVYDGALEFDTEEIDPATLPRTHTQIMMNVGNPEQAFALAQIPNDGVGLARMEFIFASWVRVHPLALTRYNSLPIAVQREVDQLTSGYADKTDYFVDTLARGVATIAAAFWPKPVILRFSDFKTNEYAHLLGGAQFEPLEENPMLGWRGASRYYHPNYKEGFLLELAAVRRVRDVFGLKNLKLMVPFCRTVEEGRRVLEVMREGGLERGVEGLEVYV
;
A
#
# COMPACT_ATOMS: atom_id res chain seq x y z
N ALA A 1 16.78 28.55 5.05
CA ALA A 1 17.06 27.74 3.85
C ALA A 1 18.29 26.89 4.09
N ILE A 2 18.18 25.58 3.87
CA ILE A 2 19.30 24.63 3.99
C ILE A 2 19.69 24.18 2.58
N ARG A 3 20.99 24.10 2.30
CA ARG A 3 21.52 23.69 0.98
C ARG A 3 22.10 22.28 0.96
N ASP A 4 22.36 21.70 2.13
CA ASP A 4 23.03 20.42 2.27
C ASP A 4 22.29 19.57 3.34
N PRO A 5 21.89 18.33 3.03
CA PRO A 5 21.26 17.43 4.00
C PRO A 5 22.16 17.11 5.22
N HIS A 6 23.48 17.27 5.12
CA HIS A 6 24.41 17.07 6.23
C HIS A 6 24.37 18.20 7.27
N ALA A 7 23.66 19.30 7.01
CA ALA A 7 23.42 20.36 7.98
C ALA A 7 22.23 20.06 8.93
N MET A 8 21.90 18.77 9.12
CA MET A 8 20.74 18.30 9.89
C MET A 8 20.70 18.87 11.32
N ASP A 9 21.86 19.04 11.96
CA ASP A 9 21.97 19.59 13.32
C ASP A 9 21.46 21.05 13.45
N GLN A 10 21.28 21.74 12.33
CA GLN A 10 20.80 23.12 12.28
C GLN A 10 19.28 23.21 12.14
N PHE A 11 18.61 22.12 11.73
CA PHE A 11 17.17 22.08 11.53
C PHE A 11 16.46 21.68 12.82
N LYS A 12 15.40 22.41 13.18
CA LYS A 12 14.64 22.14 14.40
C LYS A 12 13.24 21.61 14.07
N PRO A 13 12.69 20.68 14.89
CA PRO A 13 11.30 20.30 14.79
C PRO A 13 10.39 21.54 14.85
N GLY A 14 9.43 21.63 13.91
CA GLY A 14 8.56 22.81 13.79
C GLY A 14 8.98 23.81 12.71
N GLU A 15 10.12 23.63 12.05
CA GLU A 15 10.59 24.52 10.99
C GLU A 15 10.04 24.16 9.60
N VAL A 16 10.03 25.15 8.70
CA VAL A 16 9.70 24.96 7.28
C VAL A 16 10.98 24.68 6.50
N LEU A 17 11.04 23.54 5.81
CA LEU A 17 12.18 23.19 4.99
C LEU A 17 12.14 23.95 3.67
N VAL A 18 13.13 24.83 3.44
CA VAL A 18 13.30 25.55 2.17
C VAL A 18 14.62 25.15 1.52
N THR A 19 14.56 24.52 0.34
CA THR A 19 15.72 23.98 -0.41
C THR A 19 15.49 24.03 -1.92
N GLU A 20 16.50 23.69 -2.74
CA GLU A 20 16.39 23.69 -4.20
C GLU A 20 15.64 22.44 -4.68
N ILE A 21 16.08 21.28 -4.20
CA ILE A 21 15.54 19.95 -4.48
C ILE A 21 15.85 19.04 -3.29
N THR A 22 15.06 17.98 -3.13
CA THR A 22 15.29 16.93 -2.12
C THR A 22 15.61 15.60 -2.80
N ASN A 23 16.40 14.76 -2.14
CA ASN A 23 16.61 13.35 -2.44
C ASN A 23 16.39 12.53 -1.14
N PRO A 24 16.53 11.19 -1.16
CA PRO A 24 16.30 10.35 0.03
C PRO A 24 17.12 10.76 1.28
N ASP A 25 18.29 11.38 1.11
CA ASP A 25 19.13 11.84 2.23
C ASP A 25 18.45 12.94 3.07
N TRP A 26 17.41 13.61 2.54
CA TRP A 26 16.64 14.63 3.26
C TRP A 26 15.50 14.05 4.11
N GLU A 27 15.15 12.77 3.96
CA GLU A 27 14.01 12.16 4.67
C GLU A 27 14.02 12.39 6.19
N PRO A 28 15.16 12.28 6.90
CA PRO A 28 15.20 12.56 8.34
C PRO A 28 14.78 14.00 8.68
N ILE A 29 15.21 14.98 7.88
CA ILE A 29 14.86 16.40 8.04
C ILE A 29 13.39 16.62 7.68
N MET A 30 12.92 16.00 6.59
CA MET A 30 11.52 16.13 6.14
C MET A 30 10.53 15.62 7.19
N LYS A 31 10.88 14.55 7.92
CA LYS A 31 10.07 14.04 9.04
C LYS A 31 9.94 15.01 10.23
N GLN A 32 10.87 15.96 10.37
CA GLN A 32 10.84 16.99 11.41
C GLN A 32 10.16 18.29 10.95
N ALA A 33 10.01 18.47 9.63
CA ALA A 33 9.49 19.70 9.04
C ALA A 33 7.96 19.75 9.16
N VAL A 34 7.43 20.96 9.36
CA VAL A 34 5.96 21.19 9.34
C VAL A 34 5.43 21.54 7.96
N ALA A 35 6.32 21.94 7.04
CA ALA A 35 6.02 22.17 5.63
C ALA A 35 7.32 22.14 4.81
N ILE A 36 7.19 21.95 3.49
CA ILE A 36 8.31 21.91 2.55
C ILE A 36 8.10 22.91 1.42
N VAL A 37 9.16 23.64 1.06
CA VAL A 37 9.22 24.52 -0.11
C VAL A 37 10.44 24.17 -0.93
N THR A 38 10.24 23.81 -2.21
CA THR A 38 11.35 23.57 -3.14
C THR A 38 11.32 24.48 -4.35
N GLU A 39 12.48 24.98 -4.77
CA GLU A 39 12.57 25.80 -5.99
C GLU A 39 12.30 25.00 -7.26
N ARG A 40 12.66 23.71 -7.26
CA ARG A 40 12.47 22.79 -8.38
C ARG A 40 11.61 21.61 -8.00
N GLY A 41 11.02 20.99 -9.03
CA GLY A 41 10.15 19.83 -8.90
C GLY A 41 8.71 20.14 -9.25
N GLY A 42 7.97 19.09 -9.62
CA GLY A 42 6.54 19.15 -9.89
C GLY A 42 5.75 18.23 -8.98
N ARG A 43 4.48 17.96 -9.34
CA ARG A 43 3.55 17.11 -8.56
C ARG A 43 4.10 15.71 -8.24
N THR A 44 5.01 15.20 -9.06
CA THR A 44 5.65 13.88 -8.96
C THR A 44 7.09 13.92 -8.44
N SER A 45 7.56 15.09 -7.96
CA SER A 45 8.90 15.20 -7.38
C SER A 45 9.01 14.45 -6.04
N HIS A 46 10.25 14.14 -5.65
CA HIS A 46 10.55 13.52 -4.35
C HIS A 46 9.89 14.27 -3.19
N ALA A 47 10.09 15.60 -3.12
CA ALA A 47 9.48 16.45 -2.10
C ALA A 47 7.95 16.31 -2.06
N ALA A 48 7.30 16.34 -3.22
CA ALA A 48 5.84 16.24 -3.29
C ALA A 48 5.30 14.86 -2.90
N ILE A 49 6.02 13.78 -3.21
CA ILE A 49 5.64 12.41 -2.85
C ILE A 49 5.75 12.21 -1.34
N VAL A 50 6.91 12.53 -0.77
CA VAL A 50 7.17 12.34 0.66
C VAL A 50 6.31 13.26 1.52
N ALA A 51 6.06 14.51 1.10
CA ALA A 51 5.18 15.41 1.85
C ALA A 51 3.74 14.89 1.96
N ARG A 52 3.20 14.28 0.89
CA ARG A 52 1.88 13.64 0.92
C ARG A 52 1.84 12.44 1.84
N GLU A 53 2.91 11.66 1.90
CA GLU A 53 3.03 10.51 2.80
C GLU A 53 3.11 10.95 4.27
N LEU A 54 3.82 12.05 4.54
CA LEU A 54 3.96 12.64 5.87
C LEU A 54 2.74 13.49 6.29
N GLY A 55 1.83 13.81 5.37
CA GLY A 55 0.66 14.63 5.65
C GLY A 55 0.97 16.12 5.89
N ILE A 56 2.10 16.64 5.38
CA ILE A 56 2.50 18.04 5.55
C ILE A 56 2.34 18.84 4.24
N PRO A 57 2.03 20.15 4.30
CA PRO A 57 1.96 21.01 3.13
C PRO A 57 3.27 21.07 2.35
N ALA A 58 3.20 21.06 1.02
CA ALA A 58 4.36 21.23 0.15
C ALA A 58 4.09 22.14 -1.04
N VAL A 59 4.95 23.15 -1.20
CA VAL A 59 4.98 24.04 -2.37
C VAL A 59 6.24 23.72 -3.18
N VAL A 60 6.05 23.06 -4.31
CA VAL A 60 7.16 22.63 -5.20
C VAL A 60 7.19 23.48 -6.47
N GLY A 61 8.39 23.74 -6.98
CA GLY A 61 8.57 24.61 -8.16
C GLY A 61 8.48 26.10 -7.84
N ALA A 62 8.71 26.49 -6.59
CA ALA A 62 8.71 27.87 -6.12
C ALA A 62 10.03 28.56 -6.52
N ALA A 63 10.22 28.82 -7.81
CA ALA A 63 11.45 29.39 -8.34
C ALA A 63 11.85 30.70 -7.62
N GLY A 64 13.06 30.73 -7.06
CA GLY A 64 13.59 31.89 -6.31
C GLY A 64 13.23 31.93 -4.83
N ALA A 65 12.55 30.91 -4.28
CA ALA A 65 12.20 30.83 -2.87
C ALA A 65 13.42 30.91 -1.94
N MET A 66 14.54 30.27 -2.27
CA MET A 66 15.74 30.30 -1.41
C MET A 66 16.42 31.66 -1.37
N ARG A 67 16.16 32.51 -2.36
CA ARG A 67 16.62 33.91 -2.38
C ARG A 67 15.65 34.83 -1.66
N ALA A 68 14.35 34.57 -1.78
CA ALA A 68 13.30 35.39 -1.20
C ALA A 68 13.10 35.14 0.31
N ILE A 69 13.39 33.92 0.78
CA ILE A 69 13.13 33.48 2.16
C ILE A 69 14.47 33.33 2.91
N ALA A 70 14.69 34.16 3.91
CA ALA A 70 15.87 34.10 4.76
C ALA A 70 15.78 32.96 5.81
N THR A 71 16.92 32.41 6.21
CA THR A 71 16.97 31.46 7.34
C THR A 71 16.49 32.14 8.62
N GLY A 72 15.59 31.48 9.35
CA GLY A 72 14.96 32.02 10.56
C GLY A 72 13.80 33.00 10.30
N GLN A 73 13.49 33.31 9.04
CA GLN A 73 12.30 34.09 8.70
C GLN A 73 11.04 33.30 9.04
N ARG A 74 10.10 33.94 9.74
CA ARG A 74 8.75 33.39 9.92
C ARG A 74 7.98 33.54 8.62
N ILE A 75 7.41 32.43 8.16
CA ILE A 75 6.60 32.38 6.95
C ILE A 75 5.37 31.52 7.20
N THR A 76 4.32 31.74 6.42
CA THR A 76 3.12 30.91 6.41
C THR A 76 2.99 30.23 5.06
N ILE A 77 2.75 28.91 5.08
CA ILE A 77 2.56 28.11 3.87
C ILE A 77 1.07 27.79 3.72
N SER A 78 0.48 28.15 2.57
CA SER A 78 -0.89 27.79 2.22
C SER A 78 -0.90 26.89 0.98
N CYS A 79 -1.64 25.79 1.09
CA CYS A 79 -2.03 24.94 -0.06
C CYS A 79 -3.55 24.92 -0.26
N ALA A 80 -4.29 25.85 0.37
CA ALA A 80 -5.76 25.87 0.36
C ALA A 80 -6.34 26.22 -1.02
N GLU A 81 -5.57 26.90 -1.87
CA GLU A 81 -6.02 27.37 -3.19
C GLU A 81 -5.90 26.30 -4.29
N GLY A 82 -5.89 25.03 -3.89
CA GLY A 82 -5.89 23.86 -4.76
C GLY A 82 -4.55 23.68 -5.46
N GLU A 83 -4.47 24.11 -6.72
CA GLU A 83 -3.28 23.88 -7.55
C GLU A 83 -2.14 24.88 -7.29
N ILE A 84 -2.45 26.02 -6.67
CA ILE A 84 -1.49 27.10 -6.40
C ILE A 84 -1.17 27.11 -4.91
N GLY A 85 0.06 26.74 -4.56
CA GLY A 85 0.59 26.95 -3.21
C GLY A 85 1.16 28.36 -3.05
N ARG A 86 0.95 28.97 -1.88
CA ARG A 86 1.46 30.32 -1.56
C ARG A 86 2.34 30.29 -0.31
N VAL A 87 3.36 31.15 -0.34
CA VAL A 87 4.25 31.41 0.79
C VAL A 87 4.09 32.88 1.16
N TYR A 88 3.60 33.13 2.37
CA TYR A 88 3.39 34.47 2.90
C TYR A 88 4.49 34.84 3.89
N ASP A 89 4.81 36.13 3.97
CA ASP A 89 5.71 36.65 4.99
C ASP A 89 5.00 36.73 6.35
N GLY A 90 5.72 36.36 7.41
CA GLY A 90 5.21 36.33 8.77
C GLY A 90 4.38 35.10 9.12
N ALA A 91 4.01 35.02 10.39
CA ALA A 91 3.02 34.08 10.88
C ALA A 91 1.64 34.75 10.73
N LEU A 92 0.86 34.31 9.75
CA LEU A 92 -0.50 34.78 9.56
C LEU A 92 -1.40 34.12 10.60
N GLU A 93 -2.38 34.90 11.08
CA GLU A 93 -3.46 34.35 11.87
C GLU A 93 -4.29 33.40 11.00
N PHE A 94 -4.67 32.28 11.57
CA PHE A 94 -5.54 31.30 10.94
C PHE A 94 -6.55 30.82 11.97
N ASP A 95 -7.76 30.58 11.51
CA ASP A 95 -8.77 29.91 12.30
C ASP A 95 -8.68 28.40 12.04
N THR A 96 -8.76 27.62 13.11
CA THR A 96 -8.89 26.18 13.02
C THR A 96 -10.32 25.81 13.36
N GLU A 97 -11.01 25.23 12.39
CA GLU A 97 -12.30 24.60 12.64
C GLU A 97 -12.08 23.09 12.82
N GLU A 98 -12.30 22.60 14.03
CA GLU A 98 -12.31 21.17 14.30
C GLU A 98 -13.74 20.65 14.14
N ILE A 99 -13.97 19.91 13.06
CA ILE A 99 -15.25 19.28 12.79
C ILE A 99 -15.17 17.86 13.33
N ASP A 100 -15.99 17.54 14.35
CA ASP A 100 -16.18 16.16 14.77
C ASP A 100 -16.91 15.39 13.65
N PRO A 101 -16.25 14.46 12.96
CA PRO A 101 -16.86 13.74 11.86
C PRO A 101 -18.04 12.87 12.32
N ALA A 102 -18.15 12.54 13.61
CA ALA A 102 -19.29 11.81 14.17
C ALA A 102 -20.59 12.64 14.20
N THR A 103 -20.50 13.97 14.09
CA THR A 103 -21.67 14.87 14.02
C THR A 103 -22.27 14.98 12.62
N LEU A 104 -21.57 14.46 11.60
CA LEU A 104 -22.05 14.50 10.22
C LEU A 104 -23.24 13.53 10.04
N PRO A 105 -24.26 13.90 9.25
CA PRO A 105 -25.40 13.04 9.01
C PRO A 105 -25.00 11.77 8.26
N ARG A 106 -25.67 10.65 8.55
CA ARG A 106 -25.51 9.42 7.79
C ARG A 106 -26.02 9.60 6.36
N THR A 107 -25.21 9.19 5.40
CA THR A 107 -25.56 9.19 3.98
C THR A 107 -26.35 7.94 3.60
N HIS A 108 -27.12 8.00 2.51
CA HIS A 108 -27.74 6.81 1.91
C HIS A 108 -26.70 5.86 1.29
N THR A 109 -25.62 6.43 0.73
CA THR A 109 -24.50 5.69 0.17
C THR A 109 -23.51 5.35 1.28
N GLN A 110 -23.03 4.11 1.32
CA GLN A 110 -21.99 3.69 2.26
C GLN A 110 -20.66 4.37 1.93
N ILE A 111 -20.01 4.94 2.95
CA ILE A 111 -18.68 5.55 2.83
C ILE A 111 -17.63 4.53 3.27
N MET A 112 -17.00 3.89 2.29
CA MET A 112 -16.07 2.78 2.50
C MET A 112 -14.61 3.22 2.27
N MET A 113 -13.68 2.63 3.02
CA MET A 113 -12.26 2.95 2.91
C MET A 113 -11.56 2.13 1.81
N ASN A 114 -10.51 2.71 1.22
CA ASN A 114 -9.51 1.98 0.42
C ASN A 114 -8.24 1.88 1.24
N VAL A 115 -7.85 0.66 1.61
CA VAL A 115 -6.75 0.40 2.54
C VAL A 115 -5.77 -0.58 1.89
N GLY A 116 -4.48 -0.30 1.96
CA GLY A 116 -3.43 -1.19 1.46
C GLY A 116 -2.35 -1.52 2.47
N ASN A 117 -1.99 -0.57 3.34
CA ASN A 117 -0.98 -0.76 4.36
C ASN A 117 -1.63 -1.21 5.70
N PRO A 118 -1.31 -2.41 6.21
CA PRO A 118 -1.81 -2.87 7.51
C PRO A 118 -1.44 -1.96 8.69
N GLU A 119 -0.29 -1.29 8.64
CA GLU A 119 0.21 -0.45 9.74
C GLU A 119 -0.67 0.79 9.97
N GLN A 120 -1.35 1.27 8.93
CA GLN A 120 -2.25 2.41 9.01
C GLN A 120 -3.70 2.01 9.35
N ALA A 121 -4.01 0.71 9.35
CA ALA A 121 -5.40 0.24 9.39
C ALA A 121 -6.15 0.72 10.64
N PHE A 122 -5.54 0.66 11.83
CA PHE A 122 -6.19 1.07 13.08
C PHE A 122 -6.42 2.58 13.16
N ALA A 123 -5.51 3.40 12.62
CA ALA A 123 -5.68 4.85 12.56
C ALA A 123 -6.81 5.22 11.59
N LEU A 124 -6.82 4.62 10.39
CA LEU A 124 -7.87 4.83 9.40
C LEU A 124 -9.25 4.38 9.90
N ALA A 125 -9.30 3.32 10.70
CA ALA A 125 -10.54 2.82 11.28
C ALA A 125 -11.22 3.81 12.25
N GLN A 126 -10.48 4.78 12.82
CA GLN A 126 -11.03 5.83 13.68
C GLN A 126 -11.86 6.86 12.91
N ILE A 127 -11.61 7.02 11.60
CA ILE A 127 -12.40 7.91 10.75
C ILE A 127 -13.78 7.27 10.52
N PRO A 128 -14.92 7.96 10.70
CA PRO A 128 -16.22 7.39 10.43
C PRO A 128 -16.32 6.81 9.01
N ASN A 129 -16.64 5.51 8.96
CA ASN A 129 -16.68 4.72 7.74
C ASN A 129 -17.68 3.56 7.90
N ASP A 130 -18.05 2.91 6.80
CA ASP A 130 -18.93 1.74 6.76
C ASP A 130 -18.17 0.42 6.53
N GLY A 131 -16.83 0.46 6.58
CA GLY A 131 -15.94 -0.67 6.35
C GLY A 131 -14.85 -0.37 5.32
N VAL A 132 -14.27 -1.42 4.75
CA VAL A 132 -13.27 -1.32 3.68
C VAL A 132 -13.85 -1.87 2.39
N GLY A 133 -14.03 -1.00 1.41
CA GLY A 133 -14.59 -1.35 0.10
C GLY A 133 -13.54 -1.95 -0.83
N LEU A 134 -12.27 -1.69 -0.54
CA LEU A 134 -11.14 -2.25 -1.25
C LEU A 134 -9.93 -2.37 -0.31
N ALA A 135 -9.66 -3.58 0.16
CA ALA A 135 -8.41 -3.94 0.79
C ALA A 135 -7.45 -4.51 -0.27
N ARG A 136 -6.32 -3.85 -0.45
CA ARG A 136 -5.27 -4.19 -1.41
C ARG A 136 -4.15 -4.96 -0.71
N MET A 137 -3.78 -6.13 -1.24
CA MET A 137 -2.73 -6.96 -0.64
C MET A 137 -1.34 -6.75 -1.25
N GLU A 138 -1.20 -5.91 -2.28
CA GLU A 138 0.07 -5.66 -2.96
C GLU A 138 1.17 -5.13 -2.03
N PHE A 139 0.82 -4.28 -1.06
CA PHE A 139 1.77 -3.79 -0.06
C PHE A 139 2.25 -4.92 0.87
N ILE A 140 1.33 -5.79 1.31
CA ILE A 140 1.67 -6.95 2.14
C ILE A 140 2.62 -7.87 1.36
N PHE A 141 2.33 -8.10 0.07
CA PHE A 141 3.19 -8.88 -0.80
C PHE A 141 4.58 -8.26 -0.95
N ALA A 142 4.68 -6.98 -1.31
CA ALA A 142 5.95 -6.33 -1.61
C ALA A 142 6.82 -6.11 -0.36
N SER A 143 6.20 -5.73 0.76
CA SER A 143 6.94 -5.29 1.95
C SER A 143 7.08 -6.38 3.01
N TRP A 144 6.07 -7.24 3.20
CA TRP A 144 6.08 -8.25 4.26
C TRP A 144 6.49 -9.62 3.71
N VAL A 145 5.82 -10.10 2.65
CA VAL A 145 6.08 -11.42 2.07
C VAL A 145 7.38 -11.44 1.24
N ARG A 146 7.60 -10.44 0.38
CA ARG A 146 8.83 -10.18 -0.40
C ARG A 146 9.32 -11.27 -1.38
N VAL A 147 8.73 -12.45 -1.35
CA VAL A 147 9.13 -13.61 -2.17
C VAL A 147 8.00 -14.03 -3.09
N HIS A 148 8.38 -14.44 -4.30
CA HIS A 148 7.42 -14.95 -5.27
C HIS A 148 6.81 -16.28 -4.76
N PRO A 149 5.47 -16.48 -4.79
CA PRO A 149 4.86 -17.69 -4.24
C PRO A 149 5.39 -18.99 -4.89
N LEU A 150 5.62 -18.97 -6.20
CA LEU A 150 6.20 -20.13 -6.90
C LEU A 150 7.68 -20.37 -6.56
N ALA A 151 8.41 -19.39 -6.02
CA ALA A 151 9.76 -19.62 -5.50
C ALA A 151 9.72 -20.49 -4.22
N LEU A 152 8.57 -20.50 -3.53
CA LEU A 152 8.36 -21.35 -2.35
C LEU A 152 7.86 -22.73 -2.77
N THR A 153 6.86 -22.81 -3.66
CA THR A 153 6.30 -24.11 -4.10
C THR A 153 7.27 -24.89 -5.01
N ARG A 154 8.11 -24.18 -5.76
CA ARG A 154 9.11 -24.75 -6.69
C ARG A 154 10.53 -24.43 -6.26
N TYR A 155 10.78 -24.39 -4.96
CA TYR A 155 12.06 -24.02 -4.36
C TYR A 155 13.27 -24.73 -4.99
N ASN A 156 13.17 -26.03 -5.26
CA ASN A 156 14.25 -26.82 -5.83
C ASN A 156 14.64 -26.42 -7.27
N SER A 157 13.79 -25.68 -7.99
CA SER A 157 14.10 -25.20 -9.34
C SER A 157 14.89 -23.88 -9.33
N LEU A 158 15.04 -23.23 -8.17
CA LEU A 158 15.75 -21.96 -8.05
C LEU A 158 17.27 -22.13 -8.16
N PRO A 159 18.00 -21.13 -8.67
CA PRO A 159 19.46 -21.08 -8.54
C PRO A 159 19.90 -21.11 -7.06
N ILE A 160 21.04 -21.74 -6.77
CA ILE A 160 21.56 -21.91 -5.39
C ILE A 160 21.69 -20.57 -4.64
N ALA A 161 22.07 -19.49 -5.34
CA ALA A 161 22.15 -18.16 -4.74
C ALA A 161 20.79 -17.67 -4.21
N VAL A 162 19.74 -17.84 -5.03
CA VAL A 162 18.37 -17.46 -4.68
C VAL A 162 17.81 -18.36 -3.58
N GLN A 163 18.12 -19.67 -3.62
CA GLN A 163 17.72 -20.60 -2.56
C GLN A 163 18.20 -20.13 -1.19
N ARG A 164 19.45 -19.65 -1.08
CA ARG A 164 20.01 -19.14 0.19
C ARG A 164 19.27 -17.89 0.68
N GLU A 165 18.91 -16.98 -0.22
CA GLU A 165 18.13 -15.80 0.14
C GLU A 165 16.72 -16.17 0.62
N VAL A 166 16.08 -17.14 -0.05
CA VAL A 166 14.79 -17.67 0.35
C VAL A 166 14.89 -18.36 1.73
N ASP A 167 15.95 -19.16 1.98
CA ASP A 167 16.18 -19.80 3.28
C ASP A 167 16.31 -18.79 4.40
N GLN A 168 17.04 -17.70 4.16
CA GLN A 168 17.21 -16.63 5.14
C GLN A 168 15.87 -15.94 5.42
N LEU A 169 15.08 -15.66 4.39
CA LEU A 169 13.79 -14.98 4.52
C LEU A 169 12.75 -15.86 5.23
N THR A 170 12.71 -17.15 4.92
CA THR A 170 11.77 -18.12 5.52
C THR A 170 12.32 -18.78 6.78
N SER A 171 13.32 -18.18 7.42
CA SER A 171 13.93 -18.74 8.62
C SER A 171 12.88 -18.91 9.74
N GLY A 172 12.90 -20.06 10.41
CA GLY A 172 11.90 -20.41 11.43
C GLY A 172 10.67 -21.15 10.90
N TYR A 173 10.55 -21.36 9.59
CA TYR A 173 9.49 -22.17 8.98
C TYR A 173 10.05 -23.49 8.44
N ALA A 174 9.42 -24.60 8.83
CA ALA A 174 9.77 -25.94 8.34
C ALA A 174 9.34 -26.13 6.88
N ASP A 175 8.11 -25.71 6.56
CA ASP A 175 7.61 -25.57 5.20
C ASP A 175 7.72 -24.11 4.77
N LYS A 176 8.40 -23.86 3.66
CA LYS A 176 8.59 -22.51 3.12
C LYS A 176 7.28 -21.87 2.67
N THR A 177 6.29 -22.67 2.27
CA THR A 177 4.98 -22.16 1.88
C THR A 177 4.18 -21.66 3.09
N ASP A 178 4.40 -22.21 4.28
CA ASP A 178 3.77 -21.72 5.52
C ASP A 178 4.20 -20.30 5.87
N TYR A 179 5.45 -19.91 5.55
CA TYR A 179 5.91 -18.52 5.71
C TYR A 179 5.00 -17.55 4.94
N PHE A 180 4.68 -17.87 3.69
CA PHE A 180 3.81 -17.06 2.86
C PHE A 180 2.41 -16.99 3.45
N VAL A 181 1.83 -18.16 3.77
CA VAL A 181 0.46 -18.26 4.28
C VAL A 181 0.32 -17.49 5.60
N ASP A 182 1.28 -17.64 6.52
CA ASP A 182 1.24 -16.95 7.82
C ASP A 182 1.44 -15.45 7.68
N THR A 183 2.46 -15.02 6.93
CA THR A 183 2.78 -13.60 6.75
C THR A 183 1.63 -12.86 6.06
N LEU A 184 1.08 -13.43 5.00
CA LEU A 184 -0.05 -12.85 4.30
C LEU A 184 -1.31 -12.82 5.17
N ALA A 185 -1.60 -13.92 5.89
CA ALA A 185 -2.75 -13.98 6.79
C ALA A 185 -2.67 -12.91 7.88
N ARG A 186 -1.49 -12.68 8.49
CA ARG A 186 -1.31 -11.62 9.50
C ARG A 186 -1.56 -10.22 8.94
N GLY A 187 -1.05 -9.93 7.75
CA GLY A 187 -1.27 -8.64 7.08
C GLY A 187 -2.76 -8.39 6.80
N VAL A 188 -3.44 -9.37 6.21
CA VAL A 188 -4.87 -9.29 5.92
C VAL A 188 -5.71 -9.22 7.21
N ALA A 189 -5.36 -10.04 8.21
CA ALA A 189 -6.05 -10.07 9.51
C ALA A 189 -5.95 -8.74 10.24
N THR A 190 -4.80 -8.07 10.17
CA THR A 190 -4.62 -6.73 10.77
C THR A 190 -5.65 -5.74 10.21
N ILE A 191 -5.83 -5.73 8.88
CA ILE A 191 -6.83 -4.88 8.23
C ILE A 191 -8.25 -5.33 8.62
N ALA A 192 -8.56 -6.62 8.54
CA ALA A 192 -9.89 -7.12 8.87
C ALA A 192 -10.30 -6.88 10.33
N ALA A 193 -9.35 -7.01 11.27
CA ALA A 193 -9.53 -6.77 12.70
C ALA A 193 -9.72 -5.29 13.02
N ALA A 194 -8.96 -4.39 12.39
CA ALA A 194 -9.07 -2.94 12.60
C ALA A 194 -10.48 -2.41 12.29
N PHE A 195 -11.18 -3.02 11.33
CA PHE A 195 -12.52 -2.62 10.91
C PHE A 195 -13.63 -3.52 11.47
N TRP A 196 -13.34 -4.49 12.34
CA TRP A 196 -14.35 -5.39 12.88
C TRP A 196 -15.46 -4.63 13.64
N PRO A 197 -16.75 -4.96 13.47
CA PRO A 197 -17.33 -6.02 12.62
C PRO A 197 -17.73 -5.55 11.21
N LYS A 198 -17.34 -4.34 10.77
CA LYS A 198 -17.67 -3.80 9.46
C LYS A 198 -17.05 -4.65 8.34
N PRO A 199 -17.68 -4.74 7.16
CA PRO A 199 -17.19 -5.56 6.05
C PRO A 199 -15.83 -5.06 5.55
N VAL A 200 -14.94 -5.99 5.23
CA VAL A 200 -13.65 -5.73 4.58
C VAL A 200 -13.56 -6.55 3.30
N ILE A 201 -13.56 -5.89 2.15
CA ILE A 201 -13.51 -6.55 0.84
C ILE A 201 -12.05 -6.64 0.39
N LEU A 202 -11.43 -7.80 0.58
CA LEU A 202 -10.08 -8.09 0.11
C LEU A 202 -10.08 -8.40 -1.38
N ARG A 203 -9.34 -7.61 -2.14
CA ARG A 203 -9.03 -7.93 -3.53
C ARG A 203 -7.79 -8.82 -3.56
N PHE A 204 -7.91 -9.98 -4.22
CA PHE A 204 -6.76 -10.85 -4.47
C PHE A 204 -5.67 -10.13 -5.26
N SER A 205 -4.48 -10.73 -5.31
CA SER A 205 -3.29 -10.10 -5.88
C SER A 205 -3.52 -9.66 -7.34
N ASP A 206 -3.44 -8.37 -7.61
CA ASP A 206 -3.57 -7.83 -8.98
C ASP A 206 -2.20 -7.39 -9.54
N PHE A 207 -1.11 -8.01 -9.07
CA PHE A 207 0.21 -7.76 -9.63
C PHE A 207 0.28 -8.18 -11.10
N LYS A 208 1.01 -7.38 -11.86
CA LYS A 208 1.45 -7.66 -13.21
C LYS A 208 2.66 -8.59 -13.19
N THR A 209 2.96 -9.20 -14.33
CA THR A 209 4.15 -10.04 -14.54
C THR A 209 5.43 -9.35 -14.11
N ASN A 210 5.63 -8.09 -14.52
CA ASN A 210 6.82 -7.33 -14.14
C ASN A 210 6.89 -7.07 -12.64
N GLU A 211 5.78 -6.80 -11.94
CA GLU A 211 5.77 -6.61 -10.48
C GLU A 211 6.13 -7.91 -9.74
N TYR A 212 5.55 -9.04 -10.17
CA TYR A 212 5.92 -10.36 -9.66
C TYR A 212 7.38 -10.72 -9.91
N ALA A 213 7.93 -10.35 -11.07
CA ALA A 213 9.31 -10.65 -11.44
C ALA A 213 10.34 -9.99 -10.51
N HIS A 214 9.99 -8.85 -9.89
CA HIS A 214 10.85 -8.13 -8.94
C HIS A 214 10.83 -8.73 -7.52
N LEU A 215 9.90 -9.63 -7.19
CA LEU A 215 9.95 -10.36 -5.93
C LEU A 215 11.13 -11.34 -5.93
N LEU A 216 11.62 -11.68 -4.74
CA LEU A 216 12.68 -12.67 -4.60
C LEU A 216 12.30 -13.99 -5.29
N GLY A 217 13.14 -14.45 -6.22
CA GLY A 217 12.93 -15.66 -7.01
C GLY A 217 11.83 -15.57 -8.08
N GLY A 218 11.28 -14.38 -8.37
CA GLY A 218 10.18 -14.20 -9.31
C GLY A 218 10.60 -14.24 -10.79
N ALA A 219 11.76 -13.68 -11.14
CA ALA A 219 12.17 -13.45 -12.53
C ALA A 219 12.11 -14.67 -13.46
N GLN A 220 12.34 -15.89 -12.96
CA GLN A 220 12.30 -17.10 -13.78
C GLN A 220 10.88 -17.60 -14.08
N PHE A 221 9.88 -17.15 -13.32
CA PHE A 221 8.50 -17.60 -13.44
C PHE A 221 7.63 -16.63 -14.26
N GLU A 222 8.14 -15.43 -14.51
CA GLU A 222 7.37 -14.35 -15.08
C GLU A 222 7.83 -14.05 -16.51
N PRO A 223 6.94 -14.22 -17.52
CA PRO A 223 7.27 -13.89 -18.89
C PRO A 223 7.43 -12.37 -19.05
N LEU A 224 8.31 -11.97 -19.97
CA LEU A 224 8.39 -10.58 -20.41
C LEU A 224 7.19 -10.26 -21.28
N GLU A 225 6.50 -9.16 -20.95
CA GLU A 225 5.36 -8.65 -21.69
C GLU A 225 5.63 -7.22 -22.14
N GLU A 226 5.34 -6.93 -23.41
CA GLU A 226 5.41 -5.56 -23.94
C GLU A 226 4.44 -4.61 -23.22
N ASN A 227 3.27 -5.12 -22.81
CA ASN A 227 2.22 -4.35 -22.15
C ASN A 227 1.67 -5.05 -20.89
N PRO A 228 2.39 -5.01 -19.76
CA PRO A 228 1.98 -5.72 -18.53
C PRO A 228 0.61 -5.27 -17.99
N MET A 229 0.16 -4.05 -18.33
CA MET A 229 -1.16 -3.54 -17.95
C MET A 229 -2.32 -4.40 -18.49
N LEU A 230 -2.16 -4.96 -19.68
CA LEU A 230 -3.15 -5.80 -20.37
C LEU A 230 -2.78 -7.29 -20.35
N GLY A 231 -1.65 -7.61 -19.72
CA GLY A 231 -1.00 -8.92 -19.76
C GLY A 231 -1.57 -9.94 -18.78
N TRP A 232 -0.73 -10.86 -18.35
CA TRP A 232 -1.10 -12.02 -17.53
C TRP A 232 -1.24 -11.68 -16.04
N ARG A 233 -2.45 -11.21 -15.66
CA ARG A 233 -2.81 -10.77 -14.30
C ARG A 233 -4.28 -11.06 -13.95
N GLY A 234 -4.62 -10.90 -12.67
CA GLY A 234 -5.95 -11.12 -12.10
C GLY A 234 -6.53 -12.50 -12.41
N ALA A 235 -7.83 -12.57 -12.71
CA ALA A 235 -8.55 -13.84 -12.91
C ALA A 235 -7.82 -14.83 -13.83
N SER A 236 -7.32 -14.35 -14.97
CA SER A 236 -6.63 -15.16 -15.98
C SER A 236 -5.36 -15.88 -15.46
N ARG A 237 -4.76 -15.35 -14.38
CA ARG A 237 -3.57 -15.92 -13.73
C ARG A 237 -3.94 -17.01 -12.74
N TYR A 238 -5.03 -16.84 -11.98
CA TYR A 238 -5.37 -17.69 -10.85
C TYR A 238 -5.69 -19.15 -11.21
N TYR A 239 -6.34 -19.39 -12.35
CA TYR A 239 -6.63 -20.75 -12.81
C TYR A 239 -5.56 -21.33 -13.74
N HIS A 240 -4.56 -20.54 -14.14
CA HIS A 240 -3.59 -20.97 -15.12
C HIS A 240 -2.61 -21.99 -14.52
N PRO A 241 -2.31 -23.12 -15.19
CA PRO A 241 -1.45 -24.19 -14.63
C PRO A 241 -0.07 -23.70 -14.16
N ASN A 242 0.48 -22.69 -14.83
CA ASN A 242 1.79 -22.15 -14.45
C ASN A 242 1.79 -21.38 -13.13
N TYR A 243 0.64 -20.95 -12.60
CA TYR A 243 0.54 -20.12 -11.40
C TYR A 243 -0.47 -20.62 -10.35
N LYS A 244 -1.40 -21.51 -10.68
CA LYS A 244 -2.47 -21.98 -9.78
C LYS A 244 -1.99 -22.32 -8.36
N GLU A 245 -0.82 -22.94 -8.23
CA GLU A 245 -0.16 -23.21 -6.93
C GLU A 245 0.02 -21.96 -6.06
N GLY A 246 0.44 -20.83 -6.64
CA GLY A 246 0.61 -19.57 -5.91
C GLY A 246 -0.73 -18.99 -5.44
N PHE A 247 -1.77 -19.09 -6.27
CA PHE A 247 -3.12 -18.65 -5.86
C PHE A 247 -3.68 -19.53 -4.73
N LEU A 248 -3.40 -20.84 -4.73
CA LEU A 248 -3.78 -21.72 -3.62
C LEU A 248 -3.15 -21.30 -2.28
N LEU A 249 -1.95 -20.71 -2.28
CA LEU A 249 -1.35 -20.13 -1.06
C LEU A 249 -2.10 -18.89 -0.58
N GLU A 250 -2.55 -18.01 -1.49
CA GLU A 250 -3.39 -16.86 -1.13
C GLU A 250 -4.72 -17.32 -0.51
N LEU A 251 -5.34 -18.36 -1.08
CA LEU A 251 -6.57 -18.96 -0.54
C LEU A 251 -6.35 -19.58 0.83
N ALA A 252 -5.23 -20.28 1.05
CA ALA A 252 -4.86 -20.82 2.36
C ALA A 252 -4.69 -19.70 3.40
N ALA A 253 -4.11 -18.56 3.02
CA ALA A 253 -3.97 -17.41 3.92
C ALA A 253 -5.35 -16.84 4.31
N VAL A 254 -6.24 -16.65 3.33
CA VAL A 254 -7.62 -16.20 3.57
C VAL A 254 -8.38 -17.17 4.47
N ARG A 255 -8.23 -18.48 4.27
CA ARG A 255 -8.81 -19.49 5.16
C ARG A 255 -8.28 -19.37 6.58
N ARG A 256 -6.97 -19.19 6.76
CA ARG A 256 -6.39 -18.96 8.09
C ARG A 256 -7.02 -17.74 8.77
N VAL A 257 -7.23 -16.65 8.04
CA VAL A 257 -7.91 -15.45 8.57
C VAL A 257 -9.37 -15.72 8.98
N ARG A 258 -10.14 -16.39 8.13
CA ARG A 258 -11.57 -16.62 8.40
C ARG A 258 -11.82 -17.76 9.39
N ASP A 259 -11.09 -18.86 9.29
CA ASP A 259 -11.39 -20.11 9.98
C ASP A 259 -10.61 -20.24 11.29
N VAL A 260 -9.37 -19.73 11.35
CA VAL A 260 -8.53 -19.80 12.55
C VAL A 260 -8.66 -18.50 13.37
N PHE A 261 -8.50 -17.34 12.74
CA PHE A 261 -8.61 -16.06 13.47
C PHE A 261 -10.06 -15.60 13.68
N GLY A 262 -11.03 -16.21 12.98
CA GLY A 262 -12.46 -15.93 13.16
C GLY A 262 -12.95 -14.62 12.54
N LEU A 263 -12.15 -13.96 11.69
CA LEU A 263 -12.49 -12.68 11.08
C LEU A 263 -13.44 -12.87 9.88
N LYS A 264 -14.71 -13.19 10.19
CA LYS A 264 -15.76 -13.50 9.21
C LYS A 264 -16.28 -12.26 8.45
N ASN A 265 -15.88 -11.04 8.83
CA ASN A 265 -16.15 -9.80 8.10
C ASN A 265 -15.32 -9.66 6.81
N LEU A 266 -14.32 -10.53 6.59
CA LEU A 266 -13.50 -10.56 5.39
C LEU A 266 -14.26 -11.14 4.18
N LYS A 267 -14.59 -10.31 3.21
CA LYS A 267 -15.15 -10.67 1.90
C LYS A 267 -14.04 -10.70 0.84
N LEU A 268 -14.30 -11.30 -0.32
CA LEU A 268 -13.30 -11.50 -1.36
C LEU A 268 -13.71 -10.85 -2.68
N MET A 269 -12.74 -10.33 -3.43
CA MET A 269 -12.91 -9.74 -4.74
C MET A 269 -11.85 -10.29 -5.71
N VAL A 270 -12.30 -10.79 -6.86
CA VAL A 270 -11.45 -11.25 -7.95
C VAL A 270 -11.18 -10.08 -8.91
N PRO A 271 -9.93 -9.59 -9.04
CA PRO A 271 -9.60 -8.55 -9.99
C PRO A 271 -9.51 -9.07 -11.44
N PHE A 272 -9.67 -8.14 -12.39
CA PHE A 272 -9.35 -8.32 -13.80
C PHE A 272 -10.02 -9.55 -14.46
N CYS A 273 -11.27 -9.83 -14.09
CA CYS A 273 -12.10 -10.84 -14.72
C CYS A 273 -12.67 -10.31 -16.05
N ARG A 274 -12.18 -10.82 -17.18
CA ARG A 274 -12.51 -10.30 -18.52
C ARG A 274 -13.75 -10.95 -19.09
N THR A 275 -14.00 -12.20 -18.72
CA THR A 275 -15.15 -12.97 -19.21
C THR A 275 -15.82 -13.71 -18.07
N VAL A 276 -17.10 -14.03 -18.25
CA VAL A 276 -17.85 -14.85 -17.29
C VAL A 276 -17.18 -16.21 -17.08
N GLU A 277 -16.55 -16.76 -18.11
CA GLU A 277 -15.88 -18.05 -18.04
C GLU A 277 -14.62 -18.01 -17.17
N GLU A 278 -13.83 -16.94 -17.27
CA GLU A 278 -12.70 -16.73 -16.34
C GLU A 278 -13.19 -16.71 -14.89
N GLY A 279 -14.29 -16.00 -14.63
CA GLY A 279 -14.90 -15.92 -13.30
C GLY A 279 -15.32 -17.28 -12.75
N ARG A 280 -15.94 -18.12 -13.58
CA ARG A 280 -16.30 -19.50 -13.18
C ARG A 280 -15.07 -20.33 -12.83
N ARG A 281 -14.03 -20.28 -13.67
CA ARG A 281 -12.78 -21.03 -13.44
C ARG A 281 -12.06 -20.58 -12.16
N VAL A 282 -12.07 -19.29 -11.84
CA VAL A 282 -11.52 -18.80 -10.56
C VAL A 282 -12.32 -19.36 -9.39
N LEU A 283 -13.66 -19.31 -9.44
CA LEU A 283 -14.51 -19.85 -8.38
C LEU A 283 -14.31 -21.37 -8.17
N GLU A 284 -14.06 -22.12 -9.24
CA GLU A 284 -13.69 -23.54 -9.15
C GLU A 284 -12.39 -23.74 -8.38
N VAL A 285 -11.34 -22.97 -8.70
CA VAL A 285 -10.06 -23.03 -7.97
C VAL A 285 -10.21 -22.58 -6.50
N MET A 286 -11.04 -21.57 -6.24
CA MET A 286 -11.37 -21.16 -4.87
C MET A 286 -11.99 -22.30 -4.08
N ARG A 287 -12.95 -23.03 -4.68
CA ARG A 287 -13.58 -24.19 -4.07
C ARG A 287 -12.56 -25.31 -3.81
N GLU A 288 -11.64 -25.57 -4.75
CA GLU A 288 -10.53 -26.53 -4.53
C GLU A 288 -9.63 -26.11 -3.36
N GLY A 289 -9.38 -24.81 -3.18
CA GLY A 289 -8.67 -24.25 -2.04
C GLY A 289 -9.46 -24.25 -0.72
N GLY A 290 -10.74 -24.67 -0.75
CA GLY A 290 -11.63 -24.73 0.41
C GLY A 290 -12.37 -23.41 0.72
N LEU A 291 -12.51 -22.52 -0.26
CA LEU A 291 -13.30 -21.29 -0.16
C LEU A 291 -14.45 -21.32 -1.15
N GLU A 292 -15.66 -21.56 -0.65
CA GLU A 292 -16.87 -21.64 -1.48
C GLU A 292 -17.82 -20.48 -1.17
N ARG A 293 -18.29 -19.80 -2.22
CA ARG A 293 -19.21 -18.68 -2.11
C ARG A 293 -20.51 -19.11 -1.43
N GLY A 294 -20.94 -18.37 -0.41
CA GLY A 294 -22.14 -18.65 0.37
C GLY A 294 -21.93 -19.57 1.58
N VAL A 295 -20.84 -20.35 1.61
CA VAL A 295 -20.51 -21.19 2.77
C VAL A 295 -19.92 -20.32 3.88
N GLU A 296 -20.38 -20.52 5.12
CA GLU A 296 -19.94 -19.74 6.29
C GLU A 296 -20.04 -18.21 6.08
N GLY A 297 -21.07 -17.77 5.34
CA GLY A 297 -21.31 -16.35 5.02
C GLY A 297 -20.25 -15.71 4.11
N LEU A 298 -19.45 -16.51 3.39
CA LEU A 298 -18.43 -15.99 2.48
C LEU A 298 -19.07 -15.32 1.25
N GLU A 299 -18.87 -14.02 1.11
CA GLU A 299 -19.20 -13.26 -0.10
C GLU A 299 -17.98 -13.12 -1.00
N VAL A 300 -18.20 -13.35 -2.30
CA VAL A 300 -17.17 -13.24 -3.35
C VAL A 300 -17.73 -12.38 -4.48
N TYR A 301 -17.03 -11.29 -4.80
CA TYR A 301 -17.27 -10.41 -5.95
C TYR A 301 -16.34 -10.82 -7.09
N VAL A 302 -16.91 -11.02 -8.27
CA VAL A 302 -16.19 -11.43 -9.50
C VAL A 302 -16.62 -10.51 -10.63
#